data_AF-A0A7S3FEN9-F1
#
_entry.id   AF-A0A7S3FEN9-F1
#
_cell.length_a   1.000
_cell.length_b   1.000
_cell.length_c   1.000
_cell.angle_alpha   90.00
_cell.angle_beta   90.00
_cell.angle_gamma   90.00
#
_symmetry.space_group_name_H-M   'P 1'
#
loop_
_entity.id
_entity.type
_entity.pdbx_description
1 polymer ?
#
loop_
_entity_poly.entity_id
_entity_poly.type
_entity_poly.pdbx_seq_one_letter_code
_entity_poly.pdbx_strand_id
1 'polypeptide(L)'
;MYQGEYMGKQYHAADLAGVLERAWASGVGRIVVTGGCLEDARAALRLTEADERLTCTVGVHPTRCGEFEAAGGEGEGEGEAAAAAHLEALHALIEDGRARGKVVAVGECGLDYARLNFCDADAQRRGFVRQLELARRSGLPLFLHCREAAEDTLAILSEHRDKWTRAVVHSFDGTQSELEAFLALDGMYVGINGCSLKTEDNLRVAASVPLDRLMIETDAPWCEIRASSAAAKHVPSRPKALDRKKWAEGCMVKS
;
A
#
# COMPACT_ATOMS: atom_id res chain seq x y z
N MET A 1 3.09 15.19 -4.62
CA MET A 1 4.17 15.70 -3.74
C MET A 1 5.56 15.53 -4.35
N TYR A 2 6.01 14.32 -4.73
CA TYR A 2 7.36 14.14 -5.34
C TYR A 2 7.57 14.86 -6.69
N GLN A 3 6.48 15.29 -7.33
CA GLN A 3 6.49 16.13 -8.52
C GLN A 3 6.53 17.64 -8.19
N GLY A 4 6.67 18.03 -6.92
CA GLY A 4 6.61 19.41 -6.45
C GLY A 4 5.22 20.03 -6.41
N GLU A 5 4.20 19.22 -6.68
CA GLU A 5 2.80 19.61 -6.66
C GLU A 5 2.10 19.19 -5.35
N TYR A 6 1.35 20.14 -4.79
CA TYR A 6 0.58 20.00 -3.55
C TYR A 6 -0.82 20.57 -3.75
N MET A 7 -1.85 19.73 -3.65
CA MET A 7 -3.27 20.12 -3.80
C MET A 7 -3.52 20.94 -5.09
N GLY A 8 -3.03 20.48 -6.25
CA GLY A 8 -3.25 21.15 -7.53
C GLY A 8 -2.30 22.33 -7.82
N LYS A 9 -1.36 22.63 -6.93
CA LYS A 9 -0.46 23.79 -7.07
C LYS A 9 1.02 23.38 -7.06
N GLN A 10 1.77 23.86 -8.05
CA GLN A 10 3.21 23.71 -8.12
C GLN A 10 3.92 24.64 -7.11
N TYR A 11 4.85 24.10 -6.32
CA TYR A 11 5.66 24.86 -5.36
C TYR A 11 7.16 24.80 -5.64
N HIS A 12 7.65 23.67 -6.15
CA HIS A 12 9.05 23.49 -6.54
C HIS A 12 9.14 22.55 -7.74
N ALA A 13 10.32 22.36 -8.33
CA ALA A 13 10.52 21.37 -9.38
C ALA A 13 10.31 19.94 -8.84
N ALA A 14 9.99 18.99 -9.72
CA ALA A 14 9.98 17.58 -9.35
C ALA A 14 11.35 17.16 -8.79
N ASP A 15 11.36 16.48 -7.65
CA ASP A 15 12.58 16.18 -6.91
C ASP A 15 12.73 14.70 -6.57
N LEU A 16 11.99 13.83 -7.26
CA LEU A 16 12.02 12.38 -7.04
C LEU A 16 13.44 11.80 -7.11
N ALA A 17 14.28 12.25 -8.04
CA ALA A 17 15.68 11.80 -8.12
C ALA A 17 16.44 12.09 -6.81
N GLY A 18 16.32 13.30 -6.28
CA GLY A 18 16.91 13.67 -4.99
C GLY A 18 16.28 12.95 -3.80
N VAL A 19 14.98 12.61 -3.86
CA VAL A 19 14.32 11.76 -2.86
C VAL A 19 14.93 10.36 -2.84
N LEU A 20 15.12 9.76 -4.02
CA LEU A 20 15.72 8.44 -4.16
C LEU A 20 17.18 8.43 -3.69
N GLU A 21 17.98 9.41 -4.10
CA GLU A 21 19.37 9.57 -3.65
C GLU A 21 19.48 9.63 -2.12
N ARG A 22 18.60 10.39 -1.45
CA ARG A 22 18.57 10.44 0.02
C ARG A 22 18.18 9.10 0.64
N ALA A 23 17.22 8.38 0.05
CA ALA A 23 16.84 7.05 0.52
C ALA A 23 18.03 6.07 0.42
N TRP A 24 18.71 6.07 -0.72
CA TRP A 24 19.90 5.25 -0.97
C TRP A 24 21.06 5.58 -0.03
N ALA A 25 21.35 6.87 0.14
CA ALA A 25 22.38 7.34 1.06
C ALA A 25 22.09 6.99 2.53
N SER A 26 20.80 6.80 2.87
CA SER A 26 20.36 6.37 4.20
C SER A 26 20.34 4.84 4.38
N GLY A 27 20.80 4.08 3.38
CA GLY A 27 20.90 2.62 3.44
C GLY A 27 19.64 1.85 3.02
N VAL A 28 18.64 2.52 2.44
CA VAL A 28 17.48 1.82 1.85
C VAL A 28 17.97 0.97 0.68
N GLY A 29 17.76 -0.34 0.72
CA GLY A 29 18.26 -1.26 -0.32
C GLY A 29 17.31 -1.43 -1.49
N ARG A 30 16.00 -1.35 -1.25
CA ARG A 30 14.92 -1.50 -2.23
C ARG A 30 13.72 -0.66 -1.84
N ILE A 31 12.93 -0.25 -2.81
CA ILE A 31 11.64 0.42 -2.61
C ILE A 31 10.57 -0.31 -3.42
N VAL A 32 9.44 -0.58 -2.78
CA VAL A 32 8.23 -1.07 -3.44
C VAL A 32 7.30 0.12 -3.61
N VAL A 33 7.03 0.52 -4.86
CA VAL A 33 6.10 1.58 -5.22
C VAL A 33 4.69 1.03 -5.27
N THR A 34 3.79 1.56 -4.47
CA THR A 34 2.43 1.06 -4.36
C THR A 34 1.56 1.55 -5.53
N GLY A 35 0.85 0.62 -6.18
CA GLY A 35 -0.25 0.92 -7.10
C GLY A 35 -1.59 0.78 -6.38
N GLY A 36 -2.43 1.81 -6.42
CA GLY A 36 -3.75 1.83 -5.77
C GLY A 36 -4.94 1.69 -6.72
N CYS A 37 -4.71 1.71 -8.02
CA CYS A 37 -5.67 1.41 -9.07
C CYS A 37 -4.96 1.03 -10.38
N LEU A 38 -5.69 0.72 -11.45
CA LEU A 38 -5.07 0.31 -12.71
C LEU A 38 -4.15 1.39 -13.31
N GLU A 39 -4.56 2.65 -13.26
CA GLU A 39 -3.74 3.77 -13.77
C GLU A 39 -2.49 3.99 -12.90
N ASP A 40 -2.66 4.01 -11.58
CA ASP A 40 -1.57 4.14 -10.62
C ASP A 40 -0.56 2.99 -10.75
N ALA A 41 -1.04 1.75 -10.93
CA ALA A 41 -0.20 0.59 -11.13
C ALA A 41 0.63 0.68 -12.42
N ARG A 42 0.05 1.19 -13.52
CA ARG A 42 0.80 1.46 -14.76
C ARG A 42 1.86 2.55 -14.54
N ALA A 43 1.54 3.59 -13.79
CA ALA A 43 2.48 4.65 -13.45
C ALA A 43 3.61 4.14 -12.55
N ALA A 44 3.29 3.33 -11.55
CA ALA A 44 4.25 2.70 -10.64
C ALA A 44 5.21 1.79 -11.42
N LEU A 45 4.71 0.95 -12.32
CA LEU A 45 5.55 0.08 -13.15
C LEU A 45 6.51 0.89 -14.02
N ARG A 46 6.03 1.95 -14.69
CA ARG A 46 6.91 2.85 -15.46
C ARG A 46 7.96 3.51 -14.56
N LEU A 47 7.61 3.90 -13.35
CA LEU A 47 8.55 4.52 -12.42
C LEU A 47 9.70 3.57 -12.04
N THR A 48 9.47 2.26 -12.04
CA THR A 48 10.52 1.28 -11.75
C THR A 48 11.65 1.24 -12.78
N GLU A 49 11.47 1.87 -13.96
CA GLU A 49 12.50 1.99 -14.99
C GLU A 49 13.60 2.98 -14.60
N ALA A 50 13.32 3.88 -13.65
CA ALA A 50 14.27 4.90 -13.21
C ALA A 50 15.46 4.31 -12.41
N ASP A 51 15.28 3.16 -11.75
CA ASP A 51 16.32 2.51 -10.95
C ASP A 51 16.00 1.02 -10.72
N GLU A 52 17.00 0.14 -10.80
CA GLU A 52 16.83 -1.30 -10.62
C GLU A 52 16.35 -1.71 -9.22
N ARG A 53 16.60 -0.87 -8.21
CA ARG A 53 16.16 -1.08 -6.82
C ARG A 53 14.67 -0.79 -6.61
N LEU A 54 14.00 -0.21 -7.60
CA LEU A 54 12.56 0.02 -7.60
C LEU A 54 11.81 -1.20 -8.14
N THR A 55 10.80 -1.60 -7.38
CA THR A 55 9.78 -2.58 -7.74
C THR A 55 8.41 -1.98 -7.43
N CYS A 56 7.32 -2.62 -7.81
CA CYS A 56 5.97 -2.11 -7.55
C CYS A 56 4.97 -3.22 -7.24
N THR A 57 3.79 -2.80 -6.80
CA THR A 57 2.61 -3.64 -6.65
C THR A 57 1.61 -3.37 -7.78
N VAL A 58 0.70 -4.31 -8.02
CA VAL A 58 -0.44 -4.10 -8.93
C VAL A 58 -1.72 -4.58 -8.24
N GLY A 59 -2.71 -3.70 -8.14
CA GLY A 59 -3.98 -3.95 -7.49
C GLY A 59 -4.87 -2.71 -7.50
N VAL A 60 -6.02 -2.83 -6.84
CA VAL A 60 -7.05 -1.82 -6.69
C VAL A 60 -7.36 -1.68 -5.20
N HIS A 61 -7.07 -0.51 -4.68
CA HIS A 61 -7.31 -0.11 -3.29
C HIS A 61 -8.80 -0.15 -2.97
N PRO A 62 -9.23 -0.45 -1.72
CA PRO A 62 -10.65 -0.46 -1.34
C PRO A 62 -11.42 0.79 -1.81
N THR A 63 -10.84 1.98 -1.67
CA THR A 63 -11.46 3.25 -2.08
C THR A 63 -11.60 3.43 -3.60
N ARG A 64 -11.06 2.52 -4.40
CA ARG A 64 -11.06 2.52 -5.86
C ARG A 64 -11.80 1.33 -6.47
N CYS A 65 -12.43 0.47 -5.66
CA CYS A 65 -13.12 -0.73 -6.15
C CYS A 65 -14.30 -0.43 -7.10
N GLY A 66 -14.78 0.82 -7.15
CA GLY A 66 -15.71 1.26 -8.20
C GLY A 66 -15.16 1.10 -9.64
N GLU A 67 -13.85 0.96 -9.84
CA GLU A 67 -13.28 0.65 -11.16
C GLU A 67 -13.73 -0.69 -11.74
N PHE A 68 -14.13 -1.65 -10.88
CA PHE A 68 -14.73 -2.90 -11.33
C PHE A 68 -16.16 -2.73 -11.83
N GLU A 69 -16.84 -1.64 -11.45
CA GLU A 69 -18.24 -1.36 -11.81
C GLU A 69 -18.34 -0.38 -12.99
N ALA A 70 -17.45 0.62 -13.02
CA ALA A 70 -17.46 1.70 -14.01
C ALA A 70 -17.17 1.26 -15.47
N ALA A 71 -16.78 0.00 -15.70
CA ALA A 71 -16.51 -0.52 -17.03
C ALA A 71 -17.74 -1.12 -17.74
N GLY A 72 -18.93 -1.14 -17.11
CA GLY A 72 -20.17 -1.76 -17.65
C GLY A 72 -21.38 -0.81 -17.64
N GLY A 73 -22.29 -0.96 -18.60
CA GLY A 73 -23.55 -0.23 -18.66
C GLY A 73 -24.57 -0.72 -17.62
N GLU A 74 -25.75 -0.10 -17.59
CA GLU A 74 -26.76 -0.18 -16.52
C GLU A 74 -27.38 -1.57 -16.26
N GLY A 75 -26.93 -2.63 -16.96
CA GLY A 75 -27.44 -4.00 -16.81
C GLY A 75 -26.54 -4.92 -15.95
N GLU A 76 -27.14 -5.78 -15.14
CA GLU A 76 -26.44 -6.73 -14.25
C GLU A 76 -25.41 -7.63 -14.97
N GLY A 77 -25.67 -8.02 -16.23
CA GLY A 77 -24.75 -8.82 -17.04
C GLY A 77 -23.57 -8.04 -17.64
N GLU A 78 -23.73 -6.74 -17.85
CA GLU A 78 -22.68 -5.88 -18.41
C GLU A 78 -21.63 -5.51 -17.36
N GLY A 79 -22.06 -5.32 -16.10
CA GLY A 79 -21.18 -5.08 -14.96
C GLY A 79 -20.21 -6.23 -14.67
N GLU A 80 -20.65 -7.49 -14.83
CA GLU A 80 -19.75 -8.63 -14.59
C GLU A 80 -18.69 -8.78 -15.69
N ALA A 81 -19.08 -8.60 -16.96
CA ALA A 81 -18.14 -8.62 -18.08
C ALA A 81 -17.09 -7.51 -17.98
N ALA A 82 -17.52 -6.32 -17.55
CA ALA A 82 -16.67 -5.18 -17.25
C ALA A 82 -15.65 -5.46 -16.14
N ALA A 83 -16.12 -6.00 -15.01
CA ALA A 83 -15.26 -6.40 -13.89
C ALA A 83 -14.24 -7.46 -14.32
N ALA A 84 -14.66 -8.44 -15.13
CA ALA A 84 -13.77 -9.47 -15.67
C ALA A 84 -12.70 -8.87 -16.61
N ALA A 85 -13.08 -7.97 -17.52
CA ALA A 85 -12.14 -7.28 -18.40
C ALA A 85 -11.12 -6.44 -17.61
N HIS A 86 -11.57 -5.76 -16.55
CA HIS A 86 -10.68 -5.00 -15.66
C HIS A 86 -9.70 -5.93 -14.91
N LEU A 87 -10.18 -7.07 -14.42
CA LEU A 87 -9.34 -8.08 -13.78
C LEU A 87 -8.27 -8.65 -14.73
N GLU A 88 -8.64 -8.91 -15.99
CA GLU A 88 -7.66 -9.35 -17.01
C GLU A 88 -6.64 -8.25 -17.34
N ALA A 89 -7.03 -6.97 -17.33
CA ALA A 89 -6.09 -5.87 -17.54
C ALA A 89 -5.06 -5.77 -16.40
N LEU A 90 -5.49 -5.96 -15.15
CA LEU A 90 -4.58 -6.04 -13.99
C LEU A 90 -3.66 -7.26 -14.10
N HIS A 91 -4.21 -8.43 -14.45
CA HIS A 91 -3.43 -9.66 -14.62
C HIS A 91 -2.37 -9.52 -15.72
N ALA A 92 -2.72 -8.94 -16.88
CA ALA A 92 -1.76 -8.69 -17.95
C ALA A 92 -0.61 -7.77 -17.51
N LEU A 93 -0.91 -6.73 -16.71
CA LEU A 93 0.10 -5.84 -16.15
C LEU A 93 1.00 -6.55 -15.13
N ILE A 94 0.43 -7.44 -14.31
CA ILE A 94 1.19 -8.29 -13.38
C ILE A 94 2.18 -9.16 -14.16
N GLU A 95 1.73 -9.86 -15.20
CA GLU A 95 2.58 -10.77 -15.96
C GLU A 95 3.71 -10.04 -16.72
N ASP A 96 3.42 -8.88 -17.33
CA ASP A 96 4.47 -8.03 -17.93
C ASP A 96 5.51 -7.59 -16.88
N GLY A 97 5.02 -7.04 -15.77
CA GLY A 97 5.90 -6.54 -14.72
C GLY A 97 6.69 -7.65 -14.02
N ARG A 98 6.13 -8.86 -13.88
CA ARG A 98 6.83 -10.03 -13.34
C ARG A 98 7.91 -10.55 -14.28
N ALA A 99 7.62 -10.62 -15.59
CA ALA A 99 8.61 -11.01 -16.59
C ALA A 99 9.83 -10.07 -16.57
N ARG A 100 9.62 -8.81 -16.18
CA ARG A 100 10.66 -7.78 -16.03
C ARG A 100 11.30 -7.75 -14.62
N GLY A 101 10.83 -8.58 -13.69
CA GLY A 101 11.29 -8.58 -12.29
C GLY A 101 10.89 -7.33 -11.49
N LYS A 102 9.85 -6.61 -11.93
CA LYS A 102 9.42 -5.32 -11.38
C LYS A 102 8.16 -5.39 -10.53
N VAL A 103 7.22 -6.28 -10.82
CA VAL A 103 6.01 -6.48 -10.00
C VAL A 103 6.24 -7.60 -8.99
N VAL A 104 6.09 -7.28 -7.70
CA VAL A 104 6.47 -8.18 -6.60
C VAL A 104 5.33 -8.56 -5.66
N ALA A 105 4.18 -7.90 -5.75
CA ALA A 105 2.99 -8.22 -4.95
C ALA A 105 1.69 -7.84 -5.69
N VAL A 106 0.61 -8.55 -5.36
CA VAL A 106 -0.75 -8.14 -5.69
C VAL A 106 -1.26 -7.21 -4.59
N GLY A 107 -1.70 -6.03 -4.97
CA GLY A 107 -2.13 -4.98 -4.06
C GLY A 107 -1.70 -3.59 -4.57
N GLU A 108 -2.05 -2.52 -3.90
CA GLU A 108 -2.72 -2.52 -2.60
C GLU A 108 -4.20 -2.91 -2.73
N CYS A 109 -4.64 -3.91 -1.96
CA CYS A 109 -6.03 -4.37 -1.95
C CYS A 109 -6.46 -4.76 -0.53
N GLY A 110 -7.76 -4.81 -0.26
CA GLY A 110 -8.29 -5.09 1.08
C GLY A 110 -9.51 -4.25 1.37
N LEU A 111 -9.70 -3.85 2.64
CA LEU A 111 -10.89 -3.14 3.11
C LEU A 111 -10.54 -1.88 3.92
N ASP A 112 -11.25 -0.78 3.67
CA ASP A 112 -11.14 0.49 4.39
C ASP A 112 -12.54 1.03 4.73
N TYR A 113 -13.04 0.66 5.91
CA TYR A 113 -14.35 1.08 6.39
C TYR A 113 -14.34 2.52 6.96
N ALA A 114 -13.17 3.13 7.12
CA ALA A 114 -13.04 4.54 7.42
C ALA A 114 -13.22 5.45 6.18
N ARG A 115 -13.42 4.86 4.99
CA ARG A 115 -13.49 5.56 3.69
C ARG A 115 -14.68 5.14 2.81
N LEU A 116 -15.79 4.74 3.43
CA LEU A 116 -17.01 4.31 2.73
C LEU A 116 -17.62 5.39 1.82
N ASN A 117 -17.25 6.65 2.00
CA ASN A 117 -17.67 7.75 1.12
C ASN A 117 -17.02 7.69 -0.29
N PHE A 118 -15.98 6.87 -0.48
CA PHE A 118 -15.33 6.66 -1.78
C PHE A 118 -15.79 5.37 -2.48
N CYS A 119 -16.05 4.31 -1.71
CA CYS A 119 -16.53 3.04 -2.21
C CYS A 119 -17.21 2.31 -1.05
N ASP A 120 -18.45 1.85 -1.24
CA ASP A 120 -19.21 1.18 -0.18
C ASP A 120 -18.61 -0.20 0.20
N ALA A 121 -19.02 -0.72 1.35
CA ALA A 121 -18.45 -1.94 1.91
C ALA A 121 -18.68 -3.16 1.01
N ASP A 122 -19.80 -3.23 0.29
CA ASP A 122 -20.11 -4.37 -0.57
C ASP A 122 -19.23 -4.38 -1.82
N ALA A 123 -19.04 -3.22 -2.44
CA ALA A 123 -18.11 -3.04 -3.56
C ALA A 123 -16.66 -3.31 -3.14
N GLN A 124 -16.24 -2.86 -1.97
CA GLN A 124 -14.91 -3.17 -1.42
C GLN A 124 -14.72 -4.69 -1.23
N ARG A 125 -15.68 -5.39 -0.60
CA ARG A 125 -15.62 -6.84 -0.39
C ARG A 125 -15.56 -7.62 -1.69
N ARG A 126 -16.44 -7.30 -2.66
CA ARG A 126 -16.40 -7.91 -4.00
C ARG A 126 -15.06 -7.66 -4.70
N GLY A 127 -14.57 -6.41 -4.67
CA GLY A 127 -13.30 -6.02 -5.27
C GLY A 127 -12.09 -6.72 -4.64
N PHE A 128 -12.10 -6.90 -3.32
CA PHE A 128 -11.05 -7.64 -2.62
C PHE A 128 -11.04 -9.12 -3.01
N VAL A 129 -12.20 -9.79 -2.98
CA VAL A 129 -12.35 -11.20 -3.36
C VAL A 129 -11.87 -11.46 -4.81
N ARG A 130 -12.22 -10.57 -5.76
CA ARG A 130 -11.75 -10.65 -7.15
C ARG A 130 -10.23 -10.63 -7.24
N GLN A 131 -9.56 -9.79 -6.45
CA GLN A 131 -8.11 -9.65 -6.50
C GLN A 131 -7.35 -10.83 -5.86
N LEU A 132 -7.97 -11.60 -4.99
CA LEU A 132 -7.37 -12.86 -4.50
C LEU A 132 -7.14 -13.85 -5.66
N GLU A 133 -7.94 -13.79 -6.72
CA GLU A 133 -7.70 -14.57 -7.93
C GLU A 133 -6.42 -14.17 -8.66
N LEU A 134 -6.04 -12.88 -8.63
CA LEU A 134 -4.77 -12.42 -9.18
C LEU A 134 -3.59 -13.00 -8.41
N ALA A 135 -3.69 -13.04 -7.08
CA ALA A 135 -2.66 -13.65 -6.24
C ALA A 135 -2.53 -15.16 -6.52
N ARG A 136 -3.66 -15.86 -6.67
CA ARG A 136 -3.68 -17.28 -7.03
C ARG A 136 -3.01 -17.55 -8.38
N ARG A 137 -3.37 -16.79 -9.42
CA ARG A 137 -2.87 -16.97 -10.79
C ARG A 137 -1.40 -16.63 -10.92
N SER A 138 -0.96 -15.55 -10.29
CA SER A 138 0.43 -15.10 -10.36
C SER A 138 1.33 -15.83 -9.36
N GLY A 139 0.81 -16.30 -8.24
CA GLY A 139 1.63 -16.82 -7.12
C GLY A 139 2.44 -15.73 -6.40
N LEU A 140 2.11 -14.45 -6.62
CA LEU A 140 2.70 -13.33 -5.88
C LEU A 140 2.08 -13.22 -4.48
N PRO A 141 2.81 -12.68 -3.49
CA PRO A 141 2.26 -12.35 -2.19
C PRO A 141 1.25 -11.20 -2.28
N LEU A 142 0.40 -11.09 -1.26
CA LEU A 142 -0.55 -9.98 -1.10
C LEU A 142 0.08 -8.81 -0.33
N PHE A 143 -0.19 -7.58 -0.79
CA PHE A 143 0.07 -6.33 -0.06
C PHE A 143 -1.29 -5.74 0.35
N LEU A 144 -1.66 -5.97 1.62
CA LEU A 144 -3.03 -5.83 2.12
C LEU A 144 -3.25 -4.52 2.87
N HIS A 145 -4.31 -3.80 2.52
CA HIS A 145 -4.85 -2.69 3.29
C HIS A 145 -5.94 -3.19 4.25
N CYS A 146 -5.89 -2.76 5.51
CA CYS A 146 -6.97 -2.98 6.46
C CYS A 146 -7.14 -1.75 7.37
N ARG A 147 -8.31 -1.11 7.33
CA ARG A 147 -8.67 -0.03 8.24
C ARG A 147 -10.10 -0.20 8.72
N GLU A 148 -10.28 -0.30 10.04
CA GLU A 148 -11.59 -0.46 10.69
C GLU A 148 -12.43 -1.63 10.12
N ALA A 149 -11.76 -2.64 9.56
CA ALA A 149 -12.36 -3.72 8.78
C ALA A 149 -11.69 -5.08 9.03
N ALA A 150 -11.07 -5.26 10.20
CA ALA A 150 -10.26 -6.45 10.49
C ALA A 150 -11.08 -7.75 10.44
N GLU A 151 -12.29 -7.75 11.01
CA GLU A 151 -13.17 -8.92 11.04
C GLU A 151 -13.47 -9.45 9.63
N ASP A 152 -13.98 -8.59 8.75
CA ASP A 152 -14.30 -8.97 7.36
C ASP A 152 -13.04 -9.30 6.55
N THR A 153 -11.93 -8.59 6.78
CA THR A 153 -10.66 -8.88 6.10
C THR A 153 -10.17 -10.29 6.46
N LEU A 154 -10.18 -10.64 7.74
CA LEU A 154 -9.78 -11.96 8.25
C LEU A 154 -10.71 -13.06 7.77
N ALA A 155 -12.03 -12.80 7.77
CA ALA A 155 -13.03 -13.76 7.27
C ALA A 155 -12.78 -14.09 5.78
N ILE A 156 -12.62 -13.07 4.93
CA ILE A 156 -12.36 -13.23 3.50
C ILE A 156 -11.04 -13.96 3.25
N LEU A 157 -9.96 -13.58 3.95
CA LEU A 157 -8.66 -14.25 3.81
C LEU A 157 -8.71 -15.73 4.23
N SER A 158 -9.51 -16.05 5.25
CA SER A 158 -9.68 -17.41 5.75
C SER A 158 -10.53 -18.25 4.80
N GLU A 159 -11.63 -17.70 4.28
CA GLU A 159 -12.51 -18.36 3.31
C GLU A 159 -11.76 -18.70 2.01
N HIS A 160 -10.89 -17.80 1.56
CA HIS A 160 -10.10 -17.96 0.34
C HIS A 160 -8.64 -18.34 0.62
N ARG A 161 -8.40 -19.12 1.67
CA ARG A 161 -7.04 -19.47 2.08
C ARG A 161 -6.24 -20.18 1.00
N ASP A 162 -6.89 -20.92 0.09
CA ASP A 162 -6.25 -21.61 -1.04
C ASP A 162 -5.73 -20.66 -2.13
N LYS A 163 -6.13 -19.39 -2.12
CA LYS A 163 -5.77 -18.40 -3.16
C LYS A 163 -4.49 -17.62 -2.90
N TRP A 164 -3.90 -17.73 -1.71
CA TRP A 164 -2.73 -16.95 -1.33
C TRP A 164 -1.78 -17.74 -0.44
N THR A 165 -0.49 -17.40 -0.46
CA THR A 165 0.53 -18.10 0.33
C THR A 165 1.20 -17.20 1.36
N ARG A 166 1.43 -15.94 1.00
CA ARG A 166 2.09 -14.94 1.84
C ARG A 166 1.35 -13.62 1.67
N ALA A 167 1.23 -12.88 2.75
CA ALA A 167 0.60 -11.57 2.76
C ALA A 167 1.29 -10.67 3.78
N VAL A 168 1.26 -9.37 3.56
CA VAL A 168 1.56 -8.38 4.58
C VAL A 168 0.33 -7.50 4.77
N VAL A 169 -0.16 -7.38 6.01
CA VAL A 169 -1.08 -6.29 6.38
C VAL A 169 -0.22 -5.04 6.60
N HIS A 170 -0.20 -4.16 5.60
CA HIS A 170 0.66 -2.99 5.60
C HIS A 170 0.06 -1.87 6.46
N SER A 171 0.91 -0.94 6.89
CA SER A 171 0.53 0.23 7.68
C SER A 171 -0.36 -0.11 8.88
N PHE A 172 -0.06 -1.21 9.57
CA PHE A 172 -0.93 -1.76 10.61
C PHE A 172 -1.04 -0.79 11.79
N ASP A 173 -2.27 -0.43 12.17
CA ASP A 173 -2.56 0.43 13.33
C ASP A 173 -3.67 -0.15 14.23
N GLY A 174 -3.98 -1.43 14.06
CA GLY A 174 -5.00 -2.14 14.82
C GLY A 174 -4.61 -2.44 16.26
N THR A 175 -5.53 -3.10 16.94
CA THR A 175 -5.46 -3.55 18.33
C THR A 175 -4.59 -4.80 18.49
N GLN A 176 -4.24 -5.13 19.74
CA GLN A 176 -3.52 -6.36 20.07
C GLN A 176 -4.27 -7.62 19.62
N SER A 177 -5.60 -7.66 19.80
CA SER A 177 -6.43 -8.79 19.37
C SER A 177 -6.47 -8.95 17.85
N GLU A 178 -6.53 -7.84 17.10
CA GLU A 178 -6.48 -7.89 15.64
C GLU A 178 -5.11 -8.37 15.16
N LEU A 179 -4.02 -7.91 15.79
CA LEU A 179 -2.67 -8.38 15.49
C LEU A 179 -2.54 -9.90 15.68
N GLU A 180 -3.01 -10.41 16.83
CA GLU A 180 -3.00 -11.85 17.12
C GLU A 180 -3.81 -12.65 16.10
N ALA A 181 -4.97 -12.14 15.69
CA ALA A 181 -5.81 -12.79 14.69
C ALA A 181 -5.15 -12.80 13.30
N PHE A 182 -4.49 -11.71 12.88
CA PHE A 182 -3.71 -11.69 11.65
C PHE A 182 -2.54 -12.67 11.70
N LEU A 183 -1.76 -12.67 12.79
CA LEU A 183 -0.60 -13.57 12.96
C LEU A 183 -0.98 -15.04 13.10
N ALA A 184 -2.23 -15.35 13.46
CA ALA A 184 -2.74 -16.73 13.46
C ALA A 184 -2.89 -17.30 12.03
N LEU A 185 -2.96 -16.46 10.99
CA LEU A 185 -2.96 -16.90 9.60
C LEU A 185 -1.54 -17.21 9.13
N ASP A 186 -1.29 -18.47 8.77
CA ASP A 186 0.01 -18.87 8.25
C ASP A 186 0.39 -18.07 6.99
N GLY A 187 1.63 -17.59 6.95
CA GLY A 187 2.15 -16.72 5.88
C GLY A 187 1.84 -15.22 6.02
N MET A 188 1.20 -14.78 7.10
CA MET A 188 0.91 -13.36 7.37
C MET A 188 2.10 -12.62 8.00
N TYR A 189 2.39 -11.43 7.49
CA TYR A 189 3.37 -10.48 7.98
C TYR A 189 2.68 -9.16 8.34
N VAL A 190 3.35 -8.32 9.13
CA VAL A 190 2.79 -7.05 9.62
C VAL A 190 3.74 -5.91 9.27
N GLY A 191 3.25 -4.95 8.51
CA GLY A 191 3.98 -3.73 8.13
C GLY A 191 3.80 -2.62 9.17
N ILE A 192 4.90 -2.05 9.62
CA ILE A 192 4.94 -0.97 10.62
C ILE A 192 5.55 0.29 9.99
N ASN A 193 4.83 1.41 10.10
CA ASN A 193 5.29 2.74 9.70
C ASN A 193 5.05 3.79 10.80
N GLY A 194 5.23 5.08 10.49
CA GLY A 194 5.02 6.13 11.49
C GLY A 194 3.55 6.31 11.95
N CYS A 195 2.57 5.85 11.16
CA CYS A 195 1.16 5.79 11.58
C CYS A 195 0.92 4.68 12.61
N SER A 196 1.62 3.55 12.49
CA SER A 196 1.66 2.44 13.45
C SER A 196 2.35 2.77 14.78
N LEU A 197 2.84 3.99 14.97
CA LEU A 197 3.68 4.40 16.10
C LEU A 197 3.23 5.73 16.74
N LYS A 198 1.97 6.11 16.53
CA LYS A 198 1.41 7.39 16.97
C LYS A 198 1.12 7.44 18.47
N THR A 199 0.54 6.39 19.04
CA THR A 199 0.10 6.33 20.45
C THR A 199 0.92 5.33 21.27
N GLU A 200 0.88 5.41 22.60
CA GLU A 200 1.54 4.42 23.47
C GLU A 200 0.94 3.01 23.27
N ASP A 201 -0.36 2.91 22.97
CA ASP A 201 -1.01 1.64 22.67
C ASP A 201 -0.46 1.07 21.35
N ASN A 202 -0.30 1.90 20.31
CA ASN A 202 0.33 1.46 19.07
C ASN A 202 1.78 0.99 19.29
N LEU A 203 2.55 1.64 20.18
CA LEU A 203 3.90 1.17 20.52
C LEU A 203 3.89 -0.21 21.17
N ARG A 204 2.93 -0.49 22.07
CA ARG A 204 2.82 -1.80 22.71
C ARG A 204 2.48 -2.89 21.70
N VAL A 205 1.57 -2.61 20.77
CA VAL A 205 1.18 -3.54 19.71
C VAL A 205 2.32 -3.74 18.70
N ALA A 206 2.99 -2.67 18.26
CA ALA A 206 4.15 -2.78 17.37
C ALA A 206 5.30 -3.60 18.01
N ALA A 207 5.49 -3.47 19.32
CA ALA A 207 6.50 -4.23 20.07
C ALA A 207 6.15 -5.71 20.26
N SER A 208 4.89 -6.12 20.09
CA SER A 208 4.46 -7.52 20.20
C SER A 208 4.52 -8.29 18.88
N VAL A 209 4.82 -7.62 17.76
CA VAL A 209 5.03 -8.26 16.45
C VAL A 209 6.31 -9.12 16.48
N PRO A 210 6.25 -10.42 16.16
CA PRO A 210 7.45 -11.26 16.05
C PRO A 210 8.43 -10.74 14.99
N LEU A 211 9.73 -10.72 15.31
CA LEU A 211 10.75 -10.17 14.41
C LEU A 211 10.83 -10.89 13.05
N ASP A 212 10.47 -12.17 13.00
CA ASP A 212 10.42 -12.99 11.78
C ASP A 212 9.11 -12.82 10.98
N ARG A 213 8.21 -11.95 11.45
CA ARG A 213 6.94 -11.55 10.81
C ARG A 213 6.80 -10.03 10.66
N LEU A 214 7.74 -9.26 11.19
CA LEU A 214 7.77 -7.81 11.11
C LEU A 214 8.32 -7.33 9.77
N MET A 215 7.64 -6.37 9.15
CA MET A 215 8.15 -5.58 8.03
C MET A 215 8.12 -4.08 8.40
N ILE A 216 8.99 -3.30 7.78
CA ILE A 216 9.03 -1.84 7.96
C ILE A 216 8.72 -1.13 6.65
N GLU A 217 8.05 0.01 6.75
CA GLU A 217 7.75 0.87 5.63
C GLU A 217 7.62 2.33 6.07
N THR A 218 7.60 3.25 5.11
CA THR A 218 7.45 4.68 5.39
C THR A 218 6.05 5.19 5.11
N ASP A 219 5.34 4.56 4.16
CA ASP A 219 4.13 5.10 3.53
C ASP A 219 4.31 6.54 3.02
N ALA A 220 5.54 6.90 2.64
CA ALA A 220 5.86 8.25 2.21
C ALA A 220 5.08 8.60 0.93
N PRO A 221 4.51 9.82 0.82
CA PRO A 221 4.88 11.03 1.57
C PRO A 221 4.10 11.21 2.89
N TRP A 222 3.37 10.19 3.35
CA TRP A 222 2.57 10.21 4.56
C TRP A 222 3.34 9.70 5.78
N CYS A 223 2.62 9.50 6.88
CA CYS A 223 3.07 8.85 8.10
C CYS A 223 4.40 9.35 8.70
N GLU A 224 4.69 10.65 8.59
CA GLU A 224 5.78 11.27 9.33
C GLU A 224 5.62 11.00 10.85
N ILE A 225 6.67 10.50 11.49
CA ILE A 225 6.73 10.46 12.96
C ILE A 225 6.88 11.90 13.44
N ARG A 226 5.81 12.51 13.94
CA ARG A 226 5.79 13.91 14.41
C ARG A 226 6.34 14.05 15.83
N ALA A 227 6.59 15.27 16.28
CA ALA A 227 7.03 15.52 17.67
C ALA A 227 5.95 15.11 18.69
N SER A 228 4.68 15.10 18.28
CA SER A 228 3.54 14.66 19.09
C SER A 228 3.32 13.15 19.10
N SER A 229 4.02 12.38 18.26
CA SER A 229 3.89 10.92 18.24
C SER A 229 4.57 10.32 19.48
N ALA A 230 3.99 9.27 20.07
CA ALA A 230 4.60 8.54 21.18
C ALA A 230 6.03 8.05 20.85
N ALA A 231 6.26 7.63 19.60
CA ALA A 231 7.57 7.21 19.13
C ALA A 231 8.64 8.32 19.08
N ALA A 232 8.27 9.60 19.17
CA ALA A 232 9.21 10.70 19.00
C ALA A 232 10.39 10.62 19.98
N LYS A 233 10.16 10.12 21.19
CA LYS A 233 11.18 9.91 22.24
C LYS A 233 12.22 8.82 21.88
N HIS A 234 11.91 7.96 20.91
CA HIS A 234 12.78 6.86 20.47
C HIS A 234 13.53 7.19 19.16
N VAL A 235 13.25 8.33 18.52
CA VAL A 235 13.90 8.73 17.27
C VAL A 235 15.11 9.62 17.60
N PRO A 236 16.36 9.13 17.43
CA PRO A 236 17.55 9.81 17.93
C PRO A 236 17.90 11.09 17.17
N SER A 237 17.55 11.17 15.88
CA SER A 237 17.74 12.37 15.08
C SER A 237 16.74 12.43 13.93
N ARG A 238 16.42 13.65 13.48
CA ARG A 238 15.53 13.88 12.33
C ARG A 238 16.31 14.64 11.27
N PRO A 239 16.28 14.20 10.00
CA PRO A 239 16.85 14.99 8.92
C PRO A 239 16.19 16.37 8.87
N LYS A 240 16.95 17.39 8.52
CA LYS A 240 16.40 18.75 8.36
C LYS A 240 15.48 18.77 7.14
N ALA A 241 14.21 19.13 7.36
CA ALA A 241 13.22 19.33 6.31
C ALA A 241 12.83 20.81 6.18
N LEU A 242 12.69 21.29 4.95
CA LEU A 242 12.30 22.65 4.61
C LEU A 242 10.80 22.75 4.34
N ASP A 243 10.24 23.93 4.55
CA ASP A 243 8.90 24.24 4.06
C ASP A 243 8.91 24.19 2.52
N ARG A 244 7.85 23.65 1.91
CA ARG A 244 7.73 23.53 0.45
C ARG A 244 7.95 24.85 -0.32
N LYS A 245 7.65 26.01 0.28
CA LYS A 245 7.90 27.33 -0.32
C LYS A 245 9.37 27.77 -0.26
N LYS A 246 10.15 27.12 0.60
CA LYS A 246 11.59 27.36 0.81
C LYS A 246 12.40 26.15 0.35
N TRP A 247 11.84 25.34 -0.54
CA TRP A 247 12.51 24.16 -1.08
C TRP A 247 13.87 24.55 -1.68
N ALA A 248 14.85 23.68 -1.49
CA ALA A 248 16.16 23.75 -2.11
C ALA A 248 16.55 22.34 -2.54
N GLU A 249 17.29 22.26 -3.63
CA GLU A 249 17.77 21.00 -4.18
C GLU A 249 18.56 20.20 -3.12
N GLY A 250 18.37 18.88 -3.12
CA GLY A 250 18.98 17.98 -2.12
C GLY A 250 18.34 18.02 -0.73
N CYS A 251 17.48 18.98 -0.40
CA CYS A 251 16.82 19.05 0.91
C CYS A 251 15.51 18.25 0.96
N MET A 252 15.17 17.71 2.15
CA MET A 252 13.85 17.12 2.38
C MET A 252 12.78 18.21 2.49
N VAL A 253 11.55 17.85 2.13
CA VAL A 253 10.36 18.71 2.28
C VAL A 253 9.52 18.22 3.42
N LYS A 254 9.02 19.14 4.24
CA LYS A 254 8.05 18.79 5.30
C LYS A 254 6.77 18.25 4.66
N SER A 255 6.29 17.10 5.18
CA SER A 255 4.98 16.52 4.85
C SER A 255 3.84 17.43 5.30
#